data_AF-A0A9W8TK32-F1
#
_entry.id   AF-A0A9W8TK32-F1
#
_cell.length_a   1.000
_cell.length_b   1.000
_cell.length_c   1.000
_cell.angle_alpha   90.00
_cell.angle_beta   90.00
_cell.angle_gamma   90.00
#
_symmetry.space_group_name_H-M   'P 1'
#
loop_
_entity.id
_entity.type
_entity.pdbx_description
1 polymer ?
#
loop_
_entity_poly.entity_id
_entity_poly.type
_entity_poly.pdbx_seq_one_letter_code
_entity_poly.pdbx_strand_id
1 'polypeptide(L)'
;MLEISSSTSALMPPSVLEAMLNYPNELEVISKLKHVAYSGGPLNPVFGEKLAKVISHLFPLYGCTEGAGPYLESTGDNTHWDGMKFIDLGQRMEEVVPGLYELVITRTELINRTQAYFHTCPDREEFRTADLFAPIEGSDGWWKFHGRTDNWIVMSNGLKMDPTETENAVCAHPQVTGALVAGSHRFRLCLLIELKPETVADTEDERKTLLDELWPTIDKANRAAPRFGQIPKELVLFTSPGKPFSRASKGTIQRRLSIADYEKEIEELYAKAEDGLLTDGLPHLKSTSVSDLLPFLRGLYCETLEKKDIQVDDDIFAKGMDSLLIFVLAARIKAGLWRHGIPEHVIGRVDNALLFNSTTISRLACKLSTVLSGSENASHERANGQMDNANEVRGLLAKYEAKIPTIVRKKRRRGQTIVLTGSRGSLGSYILAAFLARDDVKKVYCLSRSPSAQADQITSFQARGLPDLQSQLDRVVFLQTDLAQPKLGLSEEEYAKLTTEATTIIHNAVSSTSSG
;
A
#
# COMPACT_ATOMS: atom_id res chain seq x y z
N MET A 1 -42.75 -6.47 -15.00
CA MET A 1 -43.37 -5.80 -13.83
C MET A 1 -43.48 -4.30 -14.08
N LEU A 2 -42.35 -3.59 -14.29
CA LEU A 2 -42.32 -2.13 -14.53
C LEU A 2 -43.27 -1.66 -15.63
N GLU A 3 -43.33 -2.38 -16.75
CA GLU A 3 -44.24 -2.06 -17.86
C GLU A 3 -45.72 -2.23 -17.48
N ILE A 4 -46.05 -3.32 -16.77
CA ILE A 4 -47.43 -3.61 -16.35
C ILE A 4 -47.90 -2.59 -15.32
N SER A 5 -47.04 -2.21 -14.37
CA SER A 5 -47.37 -1.24 -13.33
C SER A 5 -47.35 0.20 -13.81
N SER A 6 -46.85 0.48 -15.03
CA SER A 6 -46.59 1.85 -15.52
C SER A 6 -45.77 2.67 -14.50
N SER A 7 -44.82 2.02 -13.84
CA SER A 7 -43.99 2.66 -12.82
C SER A 7 -43.19 3.80 -13.44
N THR A 8 -43.13 4.94 -12.76
CA THR A 8 -42.31 6.09 -13.15
C THR A 8 -41.04 6.20 -12.31
N SER A 9 -40.92 5.42 -11.25
CA SER A 9 -39.75 5.42 -10.38
C SER A 9 -39.44 4.02 -9.85
N ALA A 10 -38.17 3.74 -9.59
CA ALA A 10 -37.71 2.48 -9.03
C ALA A 10 -36.56 2.68 -8.04
N LEU A 11 -36.51 1.82 -7.02
CA LEU A 11 -35.34 1.62 -6.17
C LEU A 11 -34.78 0.24 -6.45
N MET A 12 -33.53 0.15 -6.89
CA MET A 12 -32.94 -1.09 -7.37
C MET A 12 -31.52 -1.30 -6.83
N PRO A 13 -31.08 -2.54 -6.59
CA PRO A 13 -29.68 -2.79 -6.31
C PRO A 13 -28.84 -2.58 -7.57
N PRO A 14 -27.58 -2.09 -7.45
CA PRO A 14 -26.67 -1.90 -8.58
C PRO A 14 -26.54 -3.11 -9.49
N SER A 15 -26.42 -4.31 -8.91
CA SER A 15 -26.29 -5.58 -9.62
C SER A 15 -27.40 -5.82 -10.67
N VAL A 16 -28.63 -5.41 -10.37
CA VAL A 16 -29.76 -5.55 -11.29
C VAL A 16 -29.70 -4.48 -12.39
N LEU A 17 -29.35 -3.24 -12.04
CA LEU A 17 -29.20 -2.16 -13.03
C LEU A 17 -28.07 -2.46 -14.02
N GLU A 18 -26.94 -2.97 -13.53
CA GLU A 18 -25.81 -3.35 -14.35
C GLU A 18 -26.15 -4.53 -15.27
N ALA A 19 -26.88 -5.52 -14.77
CA ALA A 19 -27.33 -6.65 -15.58
C ALA A 19 -28.21 -6.21 -16.76
N MET A 20 -29.09 -5.23 -16.55
CA MET A 20 -29.99 -4.70 -17.57
C MET A 20 -29.27 -4.07 -18.77
N LEU A 21 -28.02 -3.62 -18.62
CA LEU A 21 -27.22 -3.13 -19.75
C LEU A 21 -26.93 -4.20 -20.80
N ASN A 22 -27.02 -5.49 -20.44
CA ASN A 22 -26.80 -6.59 -21.38
C ASN A 22 -28.05 -6.94 -22.20
N TYR A 23 -29.23 -6.39 -21.87
CA TYR A 23 -30.49 -6.74 -22.50
C TYR A 23 -31.16 -5.49 -23.10
N PRO A 24 -31.13 -5.31 -24.43
CA PRO A 24 -31.64 -4.09 -25.08
C PRO A 24 -33.09 -3.74 -24.73
N ASN A 25 -33.96 -4.76 -24.62
CA ASN A 25 -35.36 -4.55 -24.25
C ASN A 25 -35.49 -4.02 -22.81
N GLU A 26 -34.67 -4.50 -21.88
CA GLU A 26 -34.69 -4.03 -20.49
C GLU A 26 -34.19 -2.60 -20.38
N LEU A 27 -33.17 -2.25 -21.19
CA LEU A 27 -32.67 -0.88 -21.31
C LEU A 27 -33.76 0.10 -21.79
N GLU A 28 -34.60 -0.34 -22.75
CA GLU A 28 -35.74 0.45 -23.22
C GLU A 28 -36.78 0.65 -22.10
N VAL A 29 -37.00 -0.36 -21.26
CA VAL A 29 -37.94 -0.26 -20.12
C VAL A 29 -37.42 0.71 -19.06
N ILE A 30 -36.15 0.62 -18.66
CA ILE A 30 -35.61 1.50 -17.62
C ILE A 30 -35.44 2.95 -18.09
N SER A 31 -35.22 3.18 -19.38
CA SER A 31 -35.12 4.55 -19.92
C SER A 31 -36.44 5.31 -19.84
N LYS A 32 -37.58 4.62 -19.70
CA LYS A 32 -38.90 5.21 -19.47
C LYS A 32 -39.13 5.64 -18.02
N LEU A 33 -38.28 5.23 -17.08
CA LEU A 33 -38.36 5.65 -15.69
C LEU A 33 -37.87 7.09 -15.52
N LYS A 34 -38.62 7.88 -14.75
CA LYS A 34 -38.25 9.27 -14.43
C LYS A 34 -37.16 9.35 -13.38
N HIS A 35 -37.22 8.47 -12.38
CA HIS A 35 -36.31 8.47 -11.23
C HIS A 35 -35.89 7.05 -10.87
N VAL A 36 -34.60 6.79 -10.88
CA VAL A 36 -34.03 5.50 -10.49
C VAL A 36 -33.06 5.74 -9.35
N ALA A 37 -33.47 5.32 -8.16
CA ALA A 37 -32.59 5.27 -7.00
C ALA A 37 -31.86 3.92 -7.00
N TYR A 38 -30.59 3.91 -6.60
CA TYR A 38 -29.89 2.66 -6.33
C TYR A 38 -29.32 2.57 -4.91
N SER A 39 -29.30 1.38 -4.33
CA SER A 39 -28.81 1.18 -2.96
C SER A 39 -28.32 -0.23 -2.69
N GLY A 40 -27.58 -0.42 -1.60
CA GLY A 40 -27.00 -1.71 -1.19
C GLY A 40 -25.60 -1.98 -1.71
N GLY A 41 -25.01 -1.03 -2.43
CA GLY A 41 -23.64 -1.02 -2.91
C GLY A 41 -23.40 0.18 -3.84
N PRO A 42 -22.13 0.49 -4.16
CA PRO A 42 -21.82 1.42 -5.24
C PRO A 42 -22.21 0.82 -6.60
N LEU A 43 -22.54 1.68 -7.55
CA LEU A 43 -22.69 1.31 -8.96
C LEU A 43 -21.32 1.39 -9.62
N ASN A 44 -20.94 0.40 -10.44
CA ASN A 44 -19.67 0.42 -11.14
C ASN A 44 -19.57 1.71 -11.99
N PRO A 45 -18.49 2.52 -11.87
CA PRO A 45 -18.36 3.79 -12.58
C PRO A 45 -18.63 3.70 -14.08
N VAL A 46 -18.13 2.65 -14.74
CA VAL A 46 -18.27 2.45 -16.19
C VAL A 46 -19.71 2.13 -16.58
N PHE A 47 -20.40 1.31 -15.78
CA PHE A 47 -21.79 0.95 -16.03
C PHE A 47 -22.74 2.08 -15.66
N GLY A 48 -22.46 2.77 -14.55
CA GLY A 48 -23.23 3.92 -14.10
C GLY A 48 -23.20 5.09 -15.09
N GLU A 49 -22.05 5.39 -15.70
CA GLU A 49 -21.97 6.37 -16.79
C GLU A 49 -22.84 6.00 -18.00
N LYS A 50 -22.95 4.71 -18.33
CA LYS A 50 -23.83 4.24 -19.41
C LYS A 50 -25.30 4.40 -19.02
N LEU A 51 -25.64 4.01 -17.79
CA LEU A 51 -27.01 4.12 -17.26
C LEU A 51 -27.46 5.58 -17.14
N ALA A 52 -26.59 6.48 -16.68
CA ALA A 52 -26.84 7.92 -16.57
C ALA A 52 -27.05 8.61 -17.94
N LYS A 53 -26.72 7.97 -19.06
CA LYS A 53 -27.04 8.49 -20.41
C LYS A 53 -28.44 8.13 -20.87
N VAL A 54 -29.06 7.10 -20.28
CA VAL A 54 -30.36 6.58 -20.72
C VAL A 54 -31.47 6.80 -19.69
N ILE A 55 -31.13 6.90 -18.40
CA ILE A 55 -32.07 7.20 -17.32
C ILE A 55 -32.07 8.71 -17.07
N SER A 56 -33.25 9.34 -16.96
CA SER A 56 -33.35 10.80 -16.81
C SER A 56 -32.82 11.33 -15.47
N HIS A 57 -32.96 10.55 -14.40
CA HIS A 57 -32.46 10.89 -13.07
C HIS A 57 -32.08 9.59 -12.33
N LEU A 58 -30.77 9.30 -12.31
CA LEU A 58 -30.13 8.19 -11.61
C LEU A 58 -29.41 8.77 -10.40
N PHE A 59 -29.64 8.22 -9.21
CA PHE A 59 -29.00 8.72 -7.99
C PHE A 59 -28.84 7.63 -6.93
N PRO A 60 -27.85 7.76 -6.03
CA PRO A 60 -27.62 6.79 -4.99
C PRO A 60 -28.48 7.07 -3.75
N LEU A 61 -28.84 6.00 -3.04
CA LEU A 61 -29.31 6.02 -1.66
C LEU A 61 -28.33 5.23 -0.79
N TYR A 62 -27.92 5.82 0.32
CA TYR A 62 -26.97 5.25 1.25
C TYR A 62 -27.64 4.94 2.59
N GLY A 63 -27.23 3.82 3.17
CA GLY A 63 -27.63 3.44 4.50
C GLY A 63 -27.11 2.05 4.87
N CYS A 64 -27.21 1.75 6.16
CA CYS A 64 -26.92 0.46 6.73
C CYS A 64 -28.15 -0.05 7.50
N THR A 65 -28.15 -1.35 7.83
CA THR A 65 -29.24 -1.96 8.58
C THR A 65 -29.37 -1.38 9.99
N GLU A 66 -28.25 -0.97 10.59
CA GLU A 66 -28.16 -0.43 11.94
C GLU A 66 -28.79 0.96 12.10
N GLY A 67 -28.83 1.75 11.02
CA GLY A 67 -29.19 3.17 11.08
C GLY A 67 -30.25 3.64 10.08
N ALA A 68 -30.69 2.79 9.15
CA ALA A 68 -31.55 3.10 7.98
C ALA A 68 -30.93 4.10 6.97
N GLY A 69 -29.86 4.81 7.34
CA GLY A 69 -29.12 5.75 6.51
C GLY A 69 -29.44 7.22 6.83
N PRO A 70 -28.50 8.14 6.58
CA PRO A 70 -28.73 9.58 6.67
C PRO A 70 -29.66 10.07 5.54
N TYR A 71 -30.24 11.26 5.73
CA TYR A 71 -30.98 11.93 4.65
C TYR A 71 -30.02 12.56 3.63
N LEU A 72 -30.40 12.47 2.37
CA LEU A 72 -29.59 12.91 1.24
C LEU A 72 -30.33 13.97 0.43
N GLU A 73 -29.59 14.96 -0.05
CA GLU A 73 -30.02 15.85 -1.11
C GLU A 73 -29.84 15.16 -2.48
N SER A 74 -30.79 15.41 -3.39
CA SER A 74 -30.73 14.95 -4.78
C SER A 74 -30.65 16.18 -5.69
N THR A 75 -29.86 16.11 -6.76
CA THR A 75 -29.80 17.17 -7.77
C THR A 75 -31.06 17.22 -8.65
N GLY A 76 -31.85 16.14 -8.69
CA GLY A 76 -32.95 15.99 -9.64
C GLY A 76 -32.52 15.69 -11.07
N ASP A 77 -31.22 15.47 -11.31
CA ASP A 77 -30.60 15.17 -12.60
C ASP A 77 -29.41 14.19 -12.42
N ASN A 78 -28.64 13.96 -13.48
CA ASN A 78 -27.50 13.05 -13.44
C ASN A 78 -26.15 13.73 -13.12
N THR A 79 -26.14 15.00 -12.71
CA THR A 79 -24.90 15.74 -12.42
C THR A 79 -24.05 15.04 -11.35
N HIS A 80 -24.73 14.46 -10.36
CA HIS A 80 -24.12 13.68 -9.29
C HIS A 80 -24.76 12.30 -9.18
N TRP A 81 -24.85 11.59 -10.31
CA TRP A 81 -25.46 10.26 -10.34
C TRP A 81 -24.74 9.24 -9.43
N ASP A 82 -23.46 9.46 -9.12
CA ASP A 82 -22.62 8.71 -8.18
C ASP A 82 -22.24 9.49 -6.91
N GLY A 83 -22.81 10.68 -6.75
CA GLY A 83 -22.52 11.60 -5.66
C GLY A 83 -23.65 11.68 -4.65
N MET A 84 -23.29 12.07 -3.44
CA MET A 84 -24.18 12.18 -2.29
C MET A 84 -23.89 13.47 -1.54
N LYS A 85 -24.94 14.23 -1.27
CA LYS A 85 -24.86 15.36 -0.35
C LYS A 85 -25.71 15.08 0.86
N PHE A 86 -25.07 14.96 2.02
CA PHE A 86 -25.73 14.61 3.26
C PHE A 86 -26.39 15.84 3.87
N ILE A 87 -27.67 15.73 4.24
CA ILE A 87 -28.33 16.77 5.03
C ILE A 87 -27.70 16.78 6.41
N ASP A 88 -27.14 17.92 6.83
CA ASP A 88 -26.47 18.06 8.11
C ASP A 88 -27.43 17.86 9.29
N LEU A 89 -27.21 16.77 10.03
CA LEU A 89 -27.87 16.46 11.31
C LEU A 89 -26.87 16.35 12.46
N GLY A 90 -25.62 16.77 12.25
CA GLY A 90 -24.52 16.63 13.20
C GLY A 90 -23.57 15.44 12.94
N GLN A 91 -23.72 14.73 11.82
CA GLN A 91 -22.70 13.79 11.35
C GLN A 91 -21.43 14.51 10.89
N ARG A 92 -20.28 13.82 10.93
CA ARG A 92 -18.98 14.36 10.52
C ARG A 92 -18.37 13.54 9.39
N MET A 93 -17.58 14.21 8.56
CA MET A 93 -16.63 13.59 7.65
C MET A 93 -15.24 13.74 8.24
N GLU A 94 -14.65 12.65 8.73
CA GLU A 94 -13.34 12.65 9.38
C GLU A 94 -12.27 12.10 8.44
N GLU A 95 -11.24 12.89 8.14
CA GLU A 95 -10.17 12.46 7.25
C GLU A 95 -9.37 11.30 7.87
N VAL A 96 -9.33 10.15 7.18
CA VAL A 96 -8.60 8.95 7.62
C VAL A 96 -7.23 8.89 6.95
N VAL A 97 -7.19 9.21 5.66
CA VAL A 97 -5.96 9.40 4.85
C VAL A 97 -6.19 10.59 3.93
N PRO A 98 -5.13 11.26 3.43
CA PRO A 98 -5.27 12.46 2.61
C PRO A 98 -6.30 12.30 1.49
N GLY A 99 -7.37 13.09 1.53
CA GLY A 99 -8.45 13.08 0.54
C GLY A 99 -9.55 12.03 0.71
N LEU A 100 -9.48 11.15 1.71
CA LEU A 100 -10.52 10.17 2.03
C LEU A 100 -11.03 10.35 3.46
N TYR A 101 -12.34 10.43 3.59
CA TYR A 101 -13.04 10.78 4.82
C TYR A 101 -14.00 9.67 5.22
N GLU A 102 -13.99 9.28 6.49
CA GLU A 102 -14.98 8.38 7.06
C GLU A 102 -16.22 9.15 7.52
N LEU A 103 -17.40 8.62 7.22
CA LEU A 103 -18.65 9.14 7.78
C LEU A 103 -18.81 8.68 9.24
N VAL A 104 -18.89 9.64 10.16
CA VAL A 104 -19.04 9.40 11.59
C VAL A 104 -20.34 10.01 12.09
N ILE A 105 -21.21 9.16 12.63
CA ILE A 105 -22.49 9.57 13.21
C ILE A 105 -22.31 9.76 14.71
N THR A 106 -22.58 10.96 15.22
CA THR A 106 -22.46 11.27 16.66
C THR A 106 -23.81 11.25 17.34
N ARG A 107 -23.86 10.76 18.58
CA ARG A 107 -25.09 10.75 19.37
C ARG A 107 -25.48 12.18 19.72
N THR A 108 -26.58 12.63 19.13
CA THR A 108 -27.25 13.88 19.47
C THR A 108 -28.74 13.61 19.64
N GLU A 109 -29.47 14.52 20.30
CA GLU A 109 -30.92 14.41 20.42
C GLU A 109 -31.59 14.32 19.03
N LEU A 110 -31.08 15.09 18.06
CA LEU A 110 -31.59 15.11 16.68
C LEU A 110 -31.34 13.78 15.97
N ILE A 111 -30.12 13.24 16.05
CA ILE A 111 -29.79 11.95 15.44
C ILE A 111 -30.62 10.83 16.08
N ASN A 112 -30.76 10.80 17.41
CA ASN A 112 -31.56 9.79 18.11
C ASN A 112 -33.06 9.83 17.74
N ARG A 113 -33.57 11.02 17.42
CA ARG A 113 -34.98 11.20 17.00
C ARG A 113 -35.23 10.85 15.54
N THR A 114 -34.20 10.87 14.70
CA THR A 114 -34.35 10.74 13.24
C THR A 114 -33.72 9.50 12.65
N GLN A 115 -32.76 8.86 13.34
CA GLN A 115 -31.99 7.72 12.85
C GLN A 115 -31.87 6.61 13.88
N ALA A 116 -31.60 5.38 13.42
CA ALA A 116 -31.66 4.18 14.26
C ALA A 116 -30.33 3.73 14.90
N TYR A 117 -29.20 4.37 14.58
CA TYR A 117 -27.85 3.92 14.96
C TYR A 117 -27.69 3.63 16.46
N PHE A 118 -28.28 4.47 17.31
CA PHE A 118 -28.15 4.38 18.77
C PHE A 118 -29.30 3.64 19.44
N HIS A 119 -30.34 3.26 18.70
CA HIS A 119 -31.35 2.30 19.16
C HIS A 119 -30.82 0.87 19.04
N THR A 120 -30.01 0.59 18.01
CA THR A 120 -29.37 -0.72 17.80
C THR A 120 -28.06 -0.86 18.61
N CYS A 121 -27.37 0.24 18.88
CA CYS A 121 -26.15 0.28 19.67
C CYS A 121 -26.27 1.27 20.86
N PRO A 122 -27.07 0.97 21.89
CA PRO A 122 -27.44 1.92 22.94
C PRO A 122 -26.28 2.41 23.81
N ASP A 123 -25.17 1.67 23.88
CA ASP A 123 -23.99 2.03 24.68
C ASP A 123 -22.95 2.87 23.92
N ARG A 124 -23.16 3.15 22.63
CA ARG A 124 -22.20 3.89 21.79
C ARG A 124 -22.53 5.37 21.73
N GLU A 125 -21.54 6.24 21.96
CA GLU A 125 -21.68 7.69 21.72
C GLU A 125 -21.41 8.08 20.26
N GLU A 126 -20.70 7.23 19.53
CA GLU A 126 -20.42 7.42 18.10
C GLU A 126 -20.60 6.11 17.33
N PHE A 127 -21.10 6.23 16.10
CA PHE A 127 -21.19 5.15 15.13
C PHE A 127 -20.29 5.50 13.93
N ARG A 128 -19.15 4.83 13.85
CA ARG A 128 -18.21 4.91 12.72
C ARG A 128 -18.64 3.91 11.67
N THR A 129 -18.97 4.38 10.46
CA THR A 129 -19.58 3.52 9.43
C THR A 129 -18.57 2.60 8.75
N ALA A 130 -17.26 2.87 8.91
CA ALA A 130 -16.18 2.31 8.10
C ALA A 130 -16.26 2.68 6.61
N ASP A 131 -17.25 3.47 6.17
CA ASP A 131 -17.42 3.88 4.78
C ASP A 131 -16.60 5.13 4.49
N LEU A 132 -15.79 5.07 3.44
CA LEU A 132 -14.91 6.14 2.99
C LEU A 132 -15.51 6.91 1.82
N PHE A 133 -15.38 8.22 1.87
CA PHE A 133 -15.86 9.16 0.88
C PHE A 133 -14.75 10.11 0.43
N ALA A 134 -14.81 10.52 -0.83
CA ALA A 134 -13.98 11.59 -1.38
C ALA A 134 -14.84 12.80 -1.74
N PRO A 135 -14.39 14.04 -1.50
CA PRO A 135 -15.13 15.22 -1.96
C PRO A 135 -15.15 15.26 -3.50
N ILE A 136 -16.26 15.70 -4.08
CA ILE A 136 -16.37 15.93 -5.52
C ILE A 136 -15.83 17.32 -5.83
N GLU A 137 -14.74 17.39 -6.61
CA GLU A 137 -14.10 18.65 -6.96
C GLU A 137 -15.09 19.60 -7.66
N GLY A 138 -15.17 20.85 -7.18
CA GLY A 138 -16.08 21.86 -7.72
C GLY A 138 -17.53 21.79 -7.21
N SER A 139 -17.89 20.80 -6.38
CA SER A 139 -19.24 20.63 -5.83
C SER A 139 -19.23 20.62 -4.30
N ASP A 140 -19.54 21.77 -3.69
CA ASP A 140 -19.51 21.93 -2.24
C ASP A 140 -20.52 21.02 -1.52
N GLY A 141 -20.05 20.33 -0.47
CA GLY A 141 -20.81 19.37 0.32
C GLY A 141 -21.14 18.04 -0.40
N TRP A 142 -20.67 17.83 -1.63
CA TRP A 142 -20.89 16.58 -2.36
C TRP A 142 -19.74 15.60 -2.16
N TRP A 143 -20.12 14.36 -1.92
CA TRP A 143 -19.25 13.27 -1.58
C TRP A 143 -19.49 12.09 -2.51
N LYS A 144 -18.42 11.47 -2.99
CA LYS A 144 -18.47 10.22 -3.73
C LYS A 144 -18.04 9.09 -2.80
N PHE A 145 -18.84 8.02 -2.74
CA PHE A 145 -18.44 6.81 -2.03
C PHE A 145 -17.20 6.21 -2.70
N HIS A 146 -16.16 5.94 -1.91
CA HIS A 146 -14.91 5.36 -2.38
C HIS A 146 -14.79 3.89 -2.04
N GLY A 147 -15.16 3.49 -0.82
CA GLY A 147 -14.97 2.13 -0.35
C GLY A 147 -15.18 2.01 1.15
N ARG A 148 -14.61 0.97 1.76
CA ARG A 148 -14.64 0.78 3.21
C ARG A 148 -13.25 0.57 3.77
N THR A 149 -13.00 1.04 4.99
CA THR A 149 -11.73 0.86 5.70
C THR A 149 -11.42 -0.62 5.97
N ASP A 150 -12.45 -1.46 6.09
CA ASP A 150 -12.31 -2.91 6.28
C ASP A 150 -12.15 -3.70 4.97
N ASN A 151 -12.27 -3.05 3.80
CA ASN A 151 -11.96 -3.65 2.49
C ASN A 151 -10.47 -3.56 2.12
N TRP A 152 -9.67 -2.80 2.87
CA TRP A 152 -8.25 -2.68 2.60
C TRP A 152 -7.50 -3.98 2.85
N ILE A 153 -6.68 -4.38 1.90
CA ILE A 153 -5.89 -5.60 1.97
C ILE A 153 -4.57 -5.27 2.63
N VAL A 154 -4.36 -5.81 3.83
CA VAL A 154 -3.07 -5.70 4.54
C VAL A 154 -2.11 -6.73 3.95
N MET A 155 -1.01 -6.28 3.38
CA MET A 155 0.06 -7.11 2.81
C MET A 155 1.08 -7.51 3.89
N SER A 156 1.92 -8.52 3.62
CA SER A 156 2.92 -9.02 4.60
C SER A 156 3.98 -7.99 5.00
N ASN A 157 4.22 -6.97 4.17
CA ASN A 157 5.12 -5.85 4.45
C ASN A 157 4.46 -4.71 5.25
N GLY A 158 3.20 -4.87 5.65
CA GLY A 158 2.43 -3.87 6.41
C GLY A 158 1.82 -2.76 5.55
N LEU A 159 2.05 -2.76 4.23
CA LEU A 159 1.34 -1.86 3.31
C LEU A 159 -0.14 -2.28 3.21
N LYS A 160 -1.00 -1.30 2.98
CA LYS A 160 -2.43 -1.51 2.77
C LYS A 160 -2.78 -1.11 1.35
N MET A 161 -3.51 -1.98 0.65
CA MET A 161 -4.01 -1.70 -0.69
C MET A 161 -5.53 -1.59 -0.69
N ASP A 162 -6.05 -0.52 -1.29
CA ASP A 162 -7.46 -0.44 -1.65
C ASP A 162 -7.68 -1.12 -3.02
N PRO A 163 -8.47 -2.19 -3.10
CA PRO A 163 -8.67 -2.93 -4.34
C PRO A 163 -9.76 -2.35 -5.24
N THR A 164 -10.52 -1.35 -4.77
CA THR A 164 -11.82 -0.97 -5.36
C THR A 164 -11.73 -0.58 -6.84
N GLU A 165 -10.77 0.29 -7.19
CA GLU A 165 -10.59 0.74 -8.58
C GLU A 165 -10.15 -0.40 -9.51
N THR A 166 -9.27 -1.28 -9.04
CA THR A 166 -8.83 -2.45 -9.80
C THR A 166 -9.98 -3.41 -10.07
N GLU A 167 -10.79 -3.71 -9.05
CA GLU A 167 -11.95 -4.59 -9.19
C GLU A 167 -13.01 -3.99 -10.12
N ASN A 168 -13.32 -2.70 -9.97
CA ASN A 168 -14.26 -1.99 -10.84
C ASN A 168 -13.83 -2.02 -12.30
N ALA A 169 -12.55 -1.77 -12.57
CA ALA A 169 -12.01 -1.77 -13.92
C ALA A 169 -12.08 -3.17 -14.58
N VAL A 170 -11.78 -4.23 -13.83
CA VAL A 170 -11.84 -5.61 -14.34
C VAL A 170 -13.28 -6.09 -14.48
N CYS A 171 -14.15 -5.81 -13.51
CA CYS A 171 -15.59 -6.12 -13.59
C CYS A 171 -16.29 -5.46 -14.78
N ALA A 172 -15.80 -4.31 -15.24
CA ALA A 172 -16.38 -3.63 -16.40
C ALA A 172 -16.12 -4.36 -17.74
N HIS A 173 -15.30 -5.42 -17.75
CA HIS A 173 -14.99 -6.18 -18.95
C HIS A 173 -16.19 -7.02 -19.43
N PRO A 174 -16.45 -7.11 -20.76
CA PRO A 174 -17.65 -7.80 -21.28
C PRO A 174 -17.80 -9.28 -20.91
N GLN A 175 -16.71 -9.99 -20.63
CA GLN A 175 -16.69 -11.43 -20.26
C GLN A 175 -16.70 -11.68 -18.75
N VAL A 176 -16.66 -10.63 -17.92
CA VAL A 176 -16.51 -10.74 -16.46
C VAL A 176 -17.85 -10.45 -15.77
N THR A 177 -18.20 -11.29 -14.79
CA THR A 177 -19.36 -11.14 -13.89
C THR A 177 -18.95 -10.55 -12.55
N GLY A 178 -17.74 -10.85 -12.09
CA GLY A 178 -17.20 -10.34 -10.83
C GLY A 178 -15.69 -10.44 -10.78
N ALA A 179 -15.06 -9.59 -9.98
CA ALA A 179 -13.62 -9.61 -9.75
C ALA A 179 -13.34 -9.30 -8.27
N LEU A 180 -12.38 -10.00 -7.68
CA LEU A 180 -11.90 -9.77 -6.32
C LEU A 180 -10.38 -9.84 -6.27
N VAL A 181 -9.74 -8.78 -5.77
CA VAL A 181 -8.34 -8.79 -5.39
C VAL A 181 -8.22 -9.46 -4.01
N ALA A 182 -7.29 -10.39 -3.87
CA ALA A 182 -7.01 -11.08 -2.62
C ALA A 182 -5.49 -11.07 -2.34
N GLY A 183 -5.05 -11.85 -1.35
CA GLY A 183 -3.65 -11.89 -0.91
C GLY A 183 -3.38 -11.11 0.37
N SER A 184 -4.31 -11.13 1.32
CA SER A 184 -4.02 -10.60 2.66
C SER A 184 -2.87 -11.39 3.29
N HIS A 185 -1.95 -10.66 3.93
CA HIS A 185 -0.71 -11.18 4.49
C HIS A 185 0.19 -11.89 3.47
N ARG A 186 -0.05 -11.69 2.17
CA ARG A 186 0.84 -12.09 1.08
C ARG A 186 1.69 -10.92 0.64
N PHE A 187 2.77 -11.25 -0.05
CA PHE A 187 3.74 -10.27 -0.49
C PHE A 187 3.40 -9.62 -1.83
N ARG A 188 2.60 -10.30 -2.64
CA ARG A 188 1.94 -9.78 -3.83
C ARG A 188 0.45 -10.09 -3.73
N LEU A 189 -0.38 -9.25 -4.32
CA LEU A 189 -1.80 -9.48 -4.42
C LEU A 189 -2.10 -10.47 -5.55
N CYS A 190 -3.24 -11.14 -5.48
CA CYS A 190 -3.78 -11.95 -6.56
C CYS A 190 -5.17 -11.44 -6.97
N LEU A 191 -5.62 -11.81 -8.15
CA LEU A 191 -6.92 -11.42 -8.70
C LEU A 191 -7.75 -12.67 -9.01
N LEU A 192 -8.93 -12.76 -8.42
CA LEU A 192 -9.94 -13.76 -8.75
C LEU A 192 -10.94 -13.15 -9.73
N ILE A 193 -11.25 -13.86 -10.81
CA ILE A 193 -12.17 -13.42 -11.85
C ILE A 193 -13.28 -14.46 -12.01
N GLU A 194 -14.52 -14.02 -11.84
CA GLU A 194 -15.72 -14.77 -12.18
C GLU A 194 -16.19 -14.39 -13.57
N LEU A 195 -16.25 -15.38 -14.46
CA LEU A 195 -16.64 -15.19 -15.85
C LEU A 195 -18.15 -15.23 -16.02
N LYS A 196 -18.65 -14.71 -17.15
CA LYS A 196 -20.05 -14.87 -17.52
C LYS A 196 -20.37 -16.32 -17.89
N PRO A 197 -21.60 -16.82 -17.61
CA PRO A 197 -21.98 -18.21 -17.90
C PRO A 197 -21.77 -18.63 -19.36
N GLU A 198 -21.91 -17.70 -20.30
CA GLU A 198 -21.68 -17.91 -21.74
C GLU A 198 -20.19 -17.95 -22.15
N THR A 199 -19.28 -17.59 -21.25
CA THR A 199 -17.84 -17.62 -21.51
C THR A 199 -17.28 -18.99 -21.12
N VAL A 200 -16.78 -19.74 -22.10
CA VAL A 200 -16.24 -21.09 -21.92
C VAL A 200 -14.72 -21.01 -21.76
N ALA A 201 -14.20 -21.55 -20.65
CA ALA A 201 -12.77 -21.68 -20.38
C ALA A 201 -12.53 -22.91 -19.48
N ASP A 202 -12.81 -24.09 -20.04
CA ASP A 202 -12.80 -25.36 -19.32
C ASP A 202 -11.41 -26.00 -19.28
N THR A 203 -10.57 -25.68 -20.26
CA THR A 203 -9.17 -26.14 -20.33
C THR A 203 -8.18 -25.05 -19.91
N GLU A 204 -6.98 -25.45 -19.49
CA GLU A 204 -5.91 -24.50 -19.12
C GLU A 204 -5.46 -23.64 -20.30
N ASP A 205 -5.45 -24.17 -21.52
CA ASP A 205 -5.08 -23.41 -22.73
C ASP A 205 -6.14 -22.34 -23.08
N GLU A 206 -7.42 -22.66 -22.91
CA GLU A 206 -8.51 -21.68 -23.06
C GLU A 206 -8.42 -20.60 -22.00
N ARG A 207 -8.17 -20.96 -20.73
CA ARG A 207 -7.96 -19.99 -19.64
C ARG A 207 -6.79 -19.06 -19.91
N LYS A 208 -5.69 -19.60 -20.45
CA LYS A 208 -4.53 -18.79 -20.82
C LYS A 208 -4.85 -17.80 -21.94
N THR A 209 -5.54 -18.27 -22.98
CA THR A 209 -5.98 -17.41 -24.09
C THR A 209 -6.90 -16.30 -23.60
N LEU A 210 -7.86 -16.66 -22.74
CA LEU A 210 -8.78 -15.70 -22.14
C LEU A 210 -8.07 -14.70 -21.22
N LEU A 211 -7.07 -15.15 -20.48
CA LEU A 211 -6.22 -14.26 -19.68
C LEU A 211 -5.43 -13.30 -20.56
N ASP A 212 -4.92 -13.75 -21.71
CA ASP A 212 -4.25 -12.89 -22.70
C ASP A 212 -5.20 -11.81 -23.24
N GLU A 213 -6.47 -12.14 -23.48
CA GLU A 213 -7.51 -11.20 -23.90
C GLU A 213 -7.88 -10.19 -22.80
N LEU A 214 -7.97 -10.64 -21.54
CA LEU A 214 -8.29 -9.79 -20.38
C LEU A 214 -7.11 -8.91 -19.94
N TRP A 215 -5.87 -9.33 -20.25
CA TRP A 215 -4.66 -8.71 -19.75
C TRP A 215 -4.56 -7.20 -20.01
N PRO A 216 -4.91 -6.65 -21.19
CA PRO A 216 -4.89 -5.21 -21.42
C PRO A 216 -5.73 -4.41 -20.41
N THR A 217 -6.87 -4.95 -19.97
CA THR A 217 -7.74 -4.34 -18.96
C THR A 217 -7.09 -4.40 -17.57
N ILE A 218 -6.55 -5.56 -17.19
CA ILE A 218 -5.86 -5.77 -15.90
C ILE A 218 -4.60 -4.89 -15.83
N ASP A 219 -3.82 -4.85 -16.90
CA ASP A 219 -2.59 -4.06 -17.02
C ASP A 219 -2.86 -2.54 -16.99
N LYS A 220 -3.98 -2.09 -17.57
CA LYS A 220 -4.45 -0.71 -17.40
C LYS A 220 -4.77 -0.40 -15.93
N ALA A 221 -5.45 -1.31 -15.22
CA ALA A 221 -5.72 -1.16 -13.80
C ALA A 221 -4.43 -1.16 -12.95
N ASN A 222 -3.48 -2.05 -13.26
CA ASN A 222 -2.17 -2.09 -12.63
C ASN A 222 -1.40 -0.78 -12.77
N ARG A 223 -1.40 -0.17 -13.97
CA ARG A 223 -0.73 1.13 -14.18
C ARG A 223 -1.31 2.27 -13.35
N ALA A 224 -2.59 2.21 -12.99
CA ALA A 224 -3.24 3.18 -12.11
C ALA A 224 -3.00 2.89 -10.62
N ALA A 225 -2.66 1.63 -10.28
CA ALA A 225 -2.36 1.21 -8.92
C ALA A 225 -0.92 1.56 -8.50
N PRO A 226 -0.67 1.76 -7.19
CA PRO A 226 0.69 1.80 -6.65
C PRO A 226 1.46 0.53 -7.02
N ARG A 227 2.78 0.63 -7.19
CA ARG A 227 3.64 -0.50 -7.61
C ARG A 227 3.45 -1.77 -6.78
N PHE A 228 3.25 -1.64 -5.47
CA PHE A 228 3.02 -2.77 -4.56
C PHE A 228 1.61 -3.41 -4.71
N GLY A 229 0.65 -2.69 -5.28
CA GLY A 229 -0.72 -3.15 -5.53
C GLY A 229 -0.91 -3.74 -6.92
N GLN A 230 0.12 -3.73 -7.77
CA GLN A 230 0.06 -4.31 -9.12
C GLN A 230 0.02 -5.83 -9.06
N ILE A 231 -0.90 -6.43 -9.82
CA ILE A 231 -1.17 -7.85 -9.82
C ILE A 231 -0.42 -8.51 -10.99
N PRO A 232 0.52 -9.43 -10.73
CA PRO A 232 1.21 -10.20 -11.77
C PRO A 232 0.24 -11.12 -12.52
N LYS A 233 0.58 -11.45 -13.76
CA LYS A 233 -0.26 -12.26 -14.65
C LYS A 233 -0.44 -13.69 -14.12
N GLU A 234 0.62 -14.23 -13.55
CA GLU A 234 0.68 -15.53 -12.90
C GLU A 234 -0.13 -15.61 -11.59
N LEU A 235 -0.56 -14.47 -11.04
CA LEU A 235 -1.41 -14.39 -9.85
C LEU A 235 -2.87 -14.03 -10.19
N VAL A 236 -3.32 -14.40 -11.38
CA VAL A 236 -4.73 -14.32 -11.79
C VAL A 236 -5.35 -15.71 -11.78
N LEU A 237 -6.49 -15.84 -11.11
CA LEU A 237 -7.24 -17.09 -10.95
C LEU A 237 -8.67 -16.90 -11.47
N PHE A 238 -9.14 -17.83 -12.30
CA PHE A 238 -10.56 -17.88 -12.67
C PHE A 238 -11.34 -18.74 -11.67
N THR A 239 -12.53 -18.29 -11.28
CA THR A 239 -13.46 -19.09 -10.48
C THR A 239 -13.96 -20.30 -11.29
N SER A 240 -14.32 -21.38 -10.61
CA SER A 240 -14.98 -22.52 -11.27
C SER A 240 -16.48 -22.26 -11.46
N PRO A 241 -17.10 -22.69 -12.59
CA PRO A 241 -18.54 -22.51 -12.82
C PRO A 241 -19.44 -23.07 -11.70
N GLY A 242 -19.01 -24.16 -11.05
CA GLY A 242 -19.72 -24.76 -9.91
C GLY A 242 -19.50 -24.07 -8.56
N LYS A 243 -18.69 -23.01 -8.51
CA LYS A 243 -18.30 -22.30 -7.29
C LYS A 243 -18.23 -20.78 -7.55
N PRO A 244 -19.31 -20.11 -7.96
CA PRO A 244 -19.29 -18.66 -8.18
C PRO A 244 -19.00 -17.91 -6.87
N PHE A 245 -18.74 -16.60 -6.93
CA PHE A 245 -18.58 -15.83 -5.70
C PHE A 245 -19.84 -15.86 -4.83
N SER A 246 -19.61 -15.97 -3.52
CA SER A 246 -20.64 -15.83 -2.50
C SER A 246 -21.25 -14.43 -2.57
N ARG A 247 -22.58 -14.33 -2.73
CA ARG A 247 -23.32 -13.06 -2.87
C ARG A 247 -24.42 -12.93 -1.83
N ALA A 248 -24.63 -11.70 -1.36
CA ALA A 248 -25.79 -11.36 -0.52
C ALA A 248 -27.09 -11.43 -1.34
N SER A 249 -28.25 -11.32 -0.67
CA SER A 249 -29.57 -11.30 -1.33
C SER A 249 -29.74 -10.20 -2.37
N LYS A 250 -28.95 -9.12 -2.29
CA LYS A 250 -28.90 -8.01 -3.26
C LYS A 250 -27.96 -8.26 -4.44
N GLY A 251 -27.33 -9.43 -4.52
CA GLY A 251 -26.34 -9.77 -5.56
C GLY A 251 -24.94 -9.22 -5.32
N THR A 252 -24.71 -8.45 -4.25
CA THR A 252 -23.39 -7.91 -3.89
C THR A 252 -22.44 -9.03 -3.48
N ILE A 253 -21.21 -9.03 -4.00
CA ILE A 253 -20.18 -10.03 -3.66
C ILE A 253 -19.77 -9.88 -2.19
N GLN A 254 -19.81 -10.99 -1.45
CA GLN A 254 -19.36 -11.09 -0.08
C GLN A 254 -17.88 -11.50 -0.07
N ARG A 255 -16.98 -10.50 -0.18
CA ARG A 255 -15.51 -10.68 -0.26
C ARG A 255 -14.96 -11.74 0.69
N ARG A 256 -15.23 -11.59 1.99
CA ARG A 256 -14.64 -12.47 3.03
C ARG A 256 -15.05 -13.94 2.82
N LEU A 257 -16.33 -14.18 2.51
CA LEU A 257 -16.83 -15.53 2.26
C LEU A 257 -16.27 -16.08 0.95
N SER A 258 -16.27 -15.26 -0.10
CA SER A 258 -15.74 -15.65 -1.42
C SER A 258 -14.25 -16.01 -1.38
N ILE A 259 -13.43 -15.21 -0.67
CA ILE A 259 -12.00 -15.50 -0.50
C ILE A 259 -11.81 -16.76 0.35
N ALA A 260 -12.59 -16.94 1.41
CA ALA A 260 -12.53 -18.15 2.24
C ALA A 260 -12.91 -19.41 1.44
N ASP A 261 -13.93 -19.32 0.59
CA ASP A 261 -14.32 -20.42 -0.30
C ASP A 261 -13.14 -20.81 -1.19
N TYR A 262 -12.38 -19.83 -1.71
CA TYR A 262 -11.25 -20.01 -2.63
C TYR A 262 -9.87 -20.13 -1.96
N GLU A 263 -9.80 -20.26 -0.63
CA GLU A 263 -8.53 -20.22 0.11
C GLU A 263 -7.55 -21.27 -0.42
N LYS A 264 -8.00 -22.50 -0.64
CA LYS A 264 -7.15 -23.58 -1.15
C LYS A 264 -6.56 -23.27 -2.54
N GLU A 265 -7.39 -22.80 -3.46
CA GLU A 265 -6.95 -22.47 -4.82
C GLU A 265 -6.01 -21.26 -4.84
N ILE A 266 -6.21 -20.30 -3.94
CA ILE A 266 -5.30 -19.16 -3.74
C ILE A 266 -3.95 -19.65 -3.23
N GLU A 267 -3.92 -20.55 -2.25
CA GLU A 267 -2.68 -21.16 -1.74
C GLU A 267 -1.92 -21.91 -2.85
N GLU A 268 -2.63 -22.71 -3.65
CA GLU A 268 -2.05 -23.41 -4.80
C GLU A 268 -1.53 -22.46 -5.88
N LEU A 269 -2.24 -21.35 -6.13
CA LEU A 269 -1.81 -20.30 -7.06
C LEU A 269 -0.49 -19.67 -6.60
N TYR A 270 -0.38 -19.29 -5.33
CA TYR A 270 0.87 -18.75 -4.78
C TYR A 270 2.00 -19.78 -4.82
N ALA A 271 1.73 -21.05 -4.47
CA ALA A 271 2.74 -22.11 -4.54
C ALA A 271 3.27 -22.31 -5.97
N LYS A 272 2.38 -22.31 -6.98
CA LYS A 272 2.76 -22.40 -8.41
C LYS A 272 3.50 -21.17 -8.89
N ALA A 273 3.03 -19.98 -8.52
CA ALA A 273 3.66 -18.72 -8.90
C ALA A 273 5.04 -18.59 -8.26
N GLU A 274 5.22 -19.03 -7.02
CA GLU A 274 6.53 -19.14 -6.39
C GLU A 274 7.40 -20.14 -7.17
N ASP A 275 6.95 -21.36 -7.43
CA ASP A 275 7.75 -22.35 -8.18
C ASP A 275 8.15 -21.86 -9.59
N GLY A 276 7.22 -21.28 -10.35
CA GLY A 276 7.47 -20.68 -11.66
C GLY A 276 8.41 -19.48 -11.59
N LEU A 277 8.15 -18.53 -10.67
CA LEU A 277 9.04 -17.38 -10.43
C LEU A 277 10.43 -17.82 -9.98
N LEU A 278 10.58 -18.97 -9.34
CA LEU A 278 11.87 -19.50 -8.92
C LEU A 278 12.62 -20.17 -10.06
N THR A 279 11.92 -20.84 -10.98
CA THR A 279 12.54 -21.78 -11.93
C THR A 279 12.49 -21.35 -13.39
N ASP A 280 11.55 -20.49 -13.78
CA ASP A 280 11.38 -20.02 -15.15
C ASP A 280 12.46 -19.03 -15.56
N GLY A 281 12.97 -19.21 -16.77
CA GLY A 281 13.98 -18.32 -17.38
C GLY A 281 15.35 -18.36 -16.72
N LEU A 282 15.58 -19.23 -15.73
CA LEU A 282 16.85 -19.30 -15.02
C LEU A 282 18.03 -19.46 -16.01
N PRO A 283 19.00 -18.54 -16.03
CA PRO A 283 20.18 -18.67 -16.86
C PRO A 283 20.98 -19.92 -16.46
N HIS A 284 21.60 -20.56 -17.45
CA HIS A 284 22.39 -21.77 -17.20
C HIS A 284 23.67 -21.44 -16.40
N LEU A 285 23.73 -21.89 -15.15
CA LEU A 285 24.93 -21.78 -14.32
C LEU A 285 25.96 -22.83 -14.76
N LYS A 286 27.12 -22.37 -15.26
CA LYS A 286 28.20 -23.24 -15.76
C LYS A 286 29.06 -23.82 -14.65
N SER A 287 29.40 -23.02 -13.65
CA SER A 287 30.15 -23.44 -12.46
C SER A 287 29.90 -22.46 -11.31
N THR A 288 30.35 -22.80 -10.10
CA THR A 288 30.31 -21.90 -8.93
C THR A 288 31.50 -20.94 -8.86
N SER A 289 32.30 -20.80 -9.93
CA SER A 289 33.39 -19.83 -9.99
C SER A 289 32.86 -18.40 -10.16
N VAL A 290 33.60 -17.39 -9.70
CA VAL A 290 33.22 -15.98 -9.84
C VAL A 290 32.94 -15.60 -11.30
N SER A 291 33.77 -16.07 -12.24
CA SER A 291 33.62 -15.76 -13.67
C SER A 291 32.31 -16.28 -14.27
N ASP A 292 31.79 -17.40 -13.78
CA ASP A 292 30.53 -17.99 -14.26
C ASP A 292 29.32 -17.52 -13.44
N LEU A 293 29.51 -17.14 -12.17
CA LEU A 293 28.47 -16.54 -11.33
C LEU A 293 28.10 -15.13 -11.78
N LEU A 294 29.06 -14.33 -12.26
CA LEU A 294 28.83 -12.97 -12.74
C LEU A 294 27.74 -12.88 -13.84
N PRO A 295 27.84 -13.59 -14.98
CA PRO A 295 26.81 -13.54 -16.02
C PRO A 295 25.49 -14.16 -15.57
N PHE A 296 25.53 -15.21 -14.73
CA PHE A 296 24.33 -15.83 -14.15
C PHE A 296 23.55 -14.82 -13.28
N LEU A 297 24.24 -14.21 -12.31
CA LEU A 297 23.63 -13.22 -11.41
C LEU A 297 23.16 -11.99 -12.19
N ARG A 298 23.95 -11.50 -13.15
CA ARG A 298 23.54 -10.38 -14.00
C ARG A 298 22.24 -10.67 -14.75
N GLY A 299 22.07 -11.88 -15.30
CA GLY A 299 20.81 -12.29 -15.90
C GLY A 299 19.63 -12.19 -14.91
N LEU A 300 19.80 -12.75 -13.71
CA LEU A 300 18.78 -12.70 -12.66
C LEU A 300 18.46 -11.27 -12.20
N TYR A 301 19.46 -10.41 -12.05
CA TYR A 301 19.27 -9.00 -11.69
C TYR A 301 18.51 -8.25 -12.78
N CYS A 302 18.88 -8.43 -14.05
CA CYS A 302 18.20 -7.78 -15.17
C CYS A 302 16.74 -8.19 -15.28
N GLU A 303 16.44 -9.48 -15.08
CA GLU A 303 15.07 -10.00 -15.06
C GLU A 303 14.28 -9.47 -13.86
N THR A 304 14.85 -9.56 -12.65
CA THR A 304 14.17 -9.15 -11.42
C THR A 304 13.88 -7.64 -11.38
N LEU A 305 14.76 -6.82 -11.96
CA LEU A 305 14.60 -5.36 -12.05
C LEU A 305 13.88 -4.91 -13.33
N GLU A 306 13.59 -5.83 -14.25
CA GLU A 306 13.04 -5.54 -15.59
C GLU A 306 13.88 -4.49 -16.36
N LYS A 307 15.21 -4.53 -16.19
CA LYS A 307 16.17 -3.59 -16.78
C LYS A 307 17.28 -4.33 -17.52
N LYS A 308 17.59 -3.91 -18.74
CA LYS A 308 18.61 -4.57 -19.59
C LYS A 308 20.02 -3.99 -19.40
N ASP A 309 20.14 -2.81 -18.81
CA ASP A 309 21.34 -1.98 -18.74
C ASP A 309 22.05 -2.00 -17.38
N ILE A 310 22.01 -3.13 -16.67
CA ILE A 310 22.69 -3.29 -15.38
C ILE A 310 24.13 -3.76 -15.59
N GLN A 311 25.08 -3.00 -15.05
CA GLN A 311 26.50 -3.37 -14.98
C GLN A 311 26.83 -4.12 -13.69
N VAL A 312 27.91 -4.90 -13.71
CA VAL A 312 28.26 -5.78 -12.57
C VAL A 312 28.66 -5.02 -11.29
N ASP A 313 29.13 -3.78 -11.45
CA ASP A 313 29.56 -2.91 -10.35
C ASP A 313 28.56 -1.78 -10.05
N ASP A 314 27.38 -1.79 -10.69
CA ASP A 314 26.30 -0.86 -10.35
C ASP A 314 25.82 -1.13 -8.92
N ASP A 315 25.53 -0.06 -8.18
CA ASP A 315 24.76 -0.17 -6.94
C ASP A 315 23.32 -0.56 -7.27
N ILE A 316 22.97 -1.82 -6.97
CA ILE A 316 21.68 -2.41 -7.29
C ILE A 316 20.52 -1.68 -6.58
N PHE A 317 20.74 -1.13 -5.38
CA PHE A 317 19.73 -0.38 -4.64
C PHE A 317 19.45 0.97 -5.29
N ALA A 318 20.50 1.64 -5.80
CA ALA A 318 20.34 2.83 -6.62
C ALA A 318 19.61 2.55 -7.94
N LYS A 319 19.67 1.31 -8.44
CA LYS A 319 18.94 0.88 -9.65
C LYS A 319 17.49 0.45 -9.38
N GLY A 320 16.99 0.58 -8.16
CA GLY A 320 15.61 0.29 -7.78
C GLY A 320 15.39 -1.10 -7.19
N MET A 321 16.45 -1.77 -6.76
CA MET A 321 16.35 -2.94 -5.90
C MET A 321 15.81 -2.52 -4.54
N ASP A 322 14.77 -3.21 -4.08
CA ASP A 322 14.19 -3.03 -2.75
C ASP A 322 14.16 -4.38 -2.01
N SER A 323 13.65 -4.39 -0.79
CA SER A 323 13.54 -5.64 -0.02
C SER A 323 12.72 -6.70 -0.77
N LEU A 324 11.68 -6.30 -1.53
CA LEU A 324 10.83 -7.18 -2.32
C LEU A 324 11.59 -7.90 -3.42
N LEU A 325 12.36 -7.15 -4.19
CA LEU A 325 13.17 -7.72 -5.25
C LEU A 325 14.34 -8.56 -4.69
N ILE A 326 14.87 -8.23 -3.50
CA ILE A 326 15.89 -9.05 -2.82
C ILE A 326 15.35 -10.43 -2.44
N PHE A 327 14.12 -10.53 -1.92
CA PHE A 327 13.53 -11.83 -1.58
C PHE A 327 13.36 -12.73 -2.82
N VAL A 328 12.81 -12.16 -3.90
CA VAL A 328 12.63 -12.87 -5.18
C VAL A 328 13.98 -13.31 -5.73
N LEU A 329 14.97 -12.41 -5.73
CA LEU A 329 16.29 -12.69 -6.23
C LEU A 329 17.00 -13.78 -5.42
N ALA A 330 16.95 -13.72 -4.08
CA ALA A 330 17.53 -14.73 -3.21
C ALA A 330 16.97 -16.12 -3.55
N ALA A 331 15.66 -16.20 -3.75
CA ALA A 331 14.99 -17.44 -4.01
C ALA A 331 15.30 -17.97 -5.44
N ARG A 332 15.35 -17.11 -6.46
CA ARG A 332 15.82 -17.47 -7.83
C ARG A 332 17.28 -17.94 -7.84
N ILE A 333 18.16 -17.29 -7.08
CA ILE A 333 19.56 -17.74 -6.92
C ILE A 333 19.58 -19.15 -6.33
N LYS A 334 18.82 -19.41 -5.26
CA LYS A 334 18.74 -20.74 -4.64
C LYS A 334 18.23 -21.80 -5.61
N ALA A 335 17.20 -21.49 -6.38
CA ALA A 335 16.65 -22.40 -7.38
C ALA A 335 17.66 -22.72 -8.49
N GLY A 336 18.40 -21.72 -8.99
CA GLY A 336 19.48 -21.94 -9.96
C GLY A 336 20.63 -22.78 -9.42
N LEU A 337 21.02 -22.57 -8.15
CA LEU A 337 22.03 -23.39 -7.48
C LEU A 337 21.56 -24.84 -7.27
N TRP A 338 20.29 -25.02 -6.89
CA TRP A 338 19.68 -26.34 -6.74
C TRP A 338 19.65 -27.10 -8.06
N ARG A 339 19.24 -26.44 -9.15
CA ARG A 339 19.25 -27.00 -10.52
C ARG A 339 20.66 -27.38 -10.99
N HIS A 340 21.68 -26.65 -10.54
CA HIS A 340 23.09 -26.98 -10.81
C HIS A 340 23.61 -28.16 -9.98
N GLY A 341 22.83 -28.66 -9.01
CA GLY A 341 23.19 -29.81 -8.18
C GLY A 341 23.91 -29.46 -6.88
N ILE A 342 23.81 -28.20 -6.40
CA ILE A 342 24.39 -27.82 -5.11
C ILE A 342 23.56 -28.44 -3.96
N PRO A 343 24.19 -29.05 -2.94
CA PRO A 343 23.46 -29.65 -1.82
C PRO A 343 22.64 -28.63 -1.03
N GLU A 344 21.43 -29.03 -0.59
CA GLU A 344 20.48 -28.16 0.10
C GLU A 344 21.06 -27.46 1.35
N HIS A 345 21.87 -28.17 2.15
CA HIS A 345 22.53 -27.60 3.32
C HIS A 345 23.56 -26.49 3.00
N VAL A 346 24.07 -26.44 1.76
CA VAL A 346 24.93 -25.37 1.25
C VAL A 346 24.07 -24.23 0.71
N ILE A 347 22.98 -24.54 0.01
CA ILE A 347 22.01 -23.54 -0.50
C ILE A 347 21.36 -22.76 0.65
N GLY A 348 21.06 -23.41 1.78
CA GLY A 348 20.54 -22.77 2.99
C GLY A 348 21.47 -21.70 3.57
N ARG A 349 22.73 -21.64 3.13
CA ARG A 349 23.68 -20.58 3.48
C ARG A 349 23.43 -19.29 2.69
N VAL A 350 22.72 -19.31 1.57
CA VAL A 350 22.34 -18.09 0.86
C VAL A 350 21.17 -17.44 1.61
N ASP A 351 21.41 -16.35 2.33
CA ASP A 351 20.37 -15.63 3.07
C ASP A 351 20.22 -14.19 2.54
N ASN A 352 19.14 -13.52 2.97
CA ASN A 352 18.90 -12.14 2.52
C ASN A 352 19.99 -11.19 3.02
N ALA A 353 20.60 -11.46 4.18
CA ALA A 353 21.69 -10.64 4.71
C ALA A 353 22.90 -10.62 3.78
N LEU A 354 23.22 -11.76 3.15
CA LEU A 354 24.26 -11.85 2.13
C LEU A 354 23.98 -10.92 0.94
N LEU A 355 22.74 -10.86 0.49
CA LEU A 355 22.33 -10.01 -0.63
C LEU A 355 22.30 -8.53 -0.22
N PHE A 356 21.70 -8.19 0.93
CA PHE A 356 21.68 -6.81 1.45
C PHE A 356 23.08 -6.23 1.67
N ASN A 357 24.02 -7.05 2.13
CA ASN A 357 25.41 -6.64 2.35
C ASN A 357 26.26 -6.68 1.07
N SER A 358 25.67 -6.99 -0.08
CA SER A 358 26.34 -7.09 -1.37
C SER A 358 25.68 -6.15 -2.36
N THR A 359 26.04 -4.86 -2.26
CA THR A 359 25.46 -3.76 -3.04
C THR A 359 25.73 -3.86 -4.55
N THR A 360 26.64 -4.74 -5.00
CA THR A 360 26.95 -4.94 -6.42
C THR A 360 26.95 -6.43 -6.78
N ILE A 361 26.73 -6.72 -8.07
CA ILE A 361 26.74 -8.09 -8.61
C ILE A 361 28.11 -8.74 -8.42
N SER A 362 29.19 -8.01 -8.66
CA SER A 362 30.56 -8.48 -8.45
C SER A 362 30.83 -8.90 -7.02
N ARG A 363 30.37 -8.11 -6.04
CA ARG A 363 30.56 -8.43 -4.62
C ARG A 363 29.75 -9.66 -4.21
N LEU A 364 28.53 -9.80 -4.73
CA LEU A 364 27.70 -10.98 -4.49
C LEU A 364 28.31 -12.23 -5.12
N ALA A 365 28.81 -12.16 -6.36
CA ALA A 365 29.47 -13.26 -7.05
C ALA A 365 30.70 -13.79 -6.28
N CYS A 366 31.54 -12.87 -5.79
CA CYS A 366 32.70 -13.22 -4.98
C CYS A 366 32.30 -13.95 -3.69
N LYS A 367 31.37 -13.38 -2.91
CA LYS A 367 30.93 -14.00 -1.66
C LYS A 367 30.18 -15.32 -1.88
N LEU A 368 29.35 -15.42 -2.91
CA LEU A 368 28.67 -16.68 -3.26
C LEU A 368 29.69 -17.76 -3.66
N SER A 369 30.69 -17.44 -4.48
CA SER A 369 31.75 -18.39 -4.83
C SER A 369 32.44 -18.96 -3.59
N THR A 370 32.74 -18.12 -2.59
CA THR A 370 33.35 -18.55 -1.31
C THR A 370 32.40 -19.42 -0.48
N VAL A 371 31.13 -19.05 -0.39
CA VAL A 371 30.11 -19.82 0.34
C VAL A 371 29.88 -21.21 -0.27
N LEU A 372 29.91 -21.30 -1.61
CA LEU A 372 29.59 -22.50 -2.38
C LEU A 372 30.75 -23.48 -2.51
N SER A 373 32.00 -22.99 -2.54
CA SER A 373 33.19 -23.84 -2.66
C SER A 373 33.55 -24.59 -1.38
N GLY A 374 32.76 -24.44 -0.31
CA GLY A 374 32.86 -25.30 0.87
C GLY A 374 34.17 -25.17 1.65
N SER A 375 34.97 -24.13 1.39
CA SER A 375 36.16 -23.84 2.19
C SER A 375 35.78 -23.87 3.68
N GLU A 376 36.50 -24.64 4.50
CA GLU A 376 36.32 -24.67 5.97
C GLU A 376 36.50 -23.27 6.59
N ASN A 377 37.05 -22.33 5.81
CA ASN A 377 37.05 -20.91 6.13
C ASN A 377 35.65 -20.26 6.08
N ALA A 378 34.61 -20.82 5.45
CA ALA A 378 33.26 -20.23 5.44
C ALA A 378 32.52 -20.42 6.77
N SER A 379 32.80 -21.49 7.52
CA SER A 379 32.41 -21.63 8.93
C SER A 379 33.25 -20.70 9.82
N HIS A 380 34.54 -20.52 9.53
CA HIS A 380 35.39 -19.56 10.24
C HIS A 380 35.18 -18.09 9.84
N GLU A 381 34.58 -17.78 8.68
CA GLU A 381 34.23 -16.44 8.18
C GLU A 381 32.76 -16.10 8.45
N ARG A 382 31.91 -17.09 8.75
CA ARG A 382 30.61 -16.85 9.40
C ARG A 382 30.77 -16.72 10.91
N ALA A 383 31.60 -17.58 11.51
CA ALA A 383 32.04 -17.39 12.87
C ALA A 383 32.82 -16.07 12.98
N ASN A 384 33.81 -15.76 12.13
CA ASN A 384 34.45 -14.44 12.11
C ASN A 384 33.56 -13.35 11.53
N GLY A 385 32.56 -13.58 10.69
CA GLY A 385 31.70 -12.49 10.20
C GLY A 385 30.67 -12.08 11.24
N GLN A 386 30.08 -13.06 11.95
CA GLN A 386 29.25 -12.82 13.12
C GLN A 386 30.08 -12.46 14.35
N MET A 387 31.31 -12.96 14.50
CA MET A 387 32.23 -12.62 15.59
C MET A 387 32.96 -11.31 15.30
N ASP A 388 33.25 -10.92 14.06
CA ASP A 388 33.78 -9.61 13.68
C ASP A 388 32.67 -8.58 13.80
N ASN A 389 31.44 -8.87 13.36
CA ASN A 389 30.32 -7.97 13.62
C ASN A 389 29.99 -7.92 15.12
N ALA A 390 30.09 -9.02 15.87
CA ALA A 390 29.95 -9.02 17.33
C ALA A 390 31.16 -8.44 18.08
N ASN A 391 32.37 -8.45 17.50
CA ASN A 391 33.61 -7.87 18.05
C ASN A 391 33.72 -6.41 17.67
N GLU A 392 33.15 -6.01 16.54
CA GLU A 392 32.97 -4.63 16.11
C GLU A 392 31.86 -4.00 16.95
N VAL A 393 30.73 -4.67 17.15
CA VAL A 393 29.70 -4.28 18.11
C VAL A 393 30.24 -4.28 19.54
N ARG A 394 30.97 -5.31 19.99
CA ARG A 394 31.62 -5.31 21.32
C ARG A 394 32.72 -4.26 21.43
N GLY A 395 33.46 -3.99 20.36
CA GLY A 395 34.51 -2.97 20.31
C GLY A 395 33.93 -1.58 20.34
N LEU A 396 32.81 -1.35 19.64
CA LEU A 396 32.01 -0.14 19.69
C LEU A 396 31.41 0.03 21.09
N LEU A 397 30.81 -1.03 21.64
CA LEU A 397 30.25 -1.06 22.99
C LEU A 397 31.33 -0.73 24.01
N ALA A 398 32.47 -1.44 24.02
CA ALA A 398 33.59 -1.18 24.93
C ALA A 398 34.16 0.25 24.78
N LYS A 399 34.27 0.76 23.53
CA LYS A 399 34.71 2.13 23.24
C LYS A 399 33.77 3.18 23.84
N TYR A 400 32.46 2.93 23.85
CA TYR A 400 31.47 3.85 24.41
C TYR A 400 31.22 3.62 25.91
N GLU A 401 31.25 2.37 26.39
CA GLU A 401 31.18 1.98 27.81
C GLU A 401 32.33 2.58 28.61
N ALA A 402 33.56 2.56 28.09
CA ALA A 402 34.71 3.22 28.71
C ALA A 402 34.52 4.74 28.86
N LYS A 403 33.60 5.35 28.09
CA LYS A 403 33.26 6.77 28.14
C LYS A 403 32.02 7.06 28.99
N ILE A 404 31.23 6.05 29.40
CA ILE A 404 30.03 6.23 30.24
C ILE A 404 30.37 6.88 31.59
N PRO A 405 31.41 6.47 32.34
CA PRO A 405 31.74 7.07 33.64
C PRO A 405 32.08 8.56 33.57
N THR A 406 32.62 9.03 32.43
CA THR A 406 32.90 10.45 32.16
C THR A 406 31.66 11.23 31.72
N ILE A 407 30.64 10.55 31.16
CA ILE A 407 29.39 11.16 30.69
C ILE A 407 28.35 11.31 31.82
N VAL A 408 28.22 10.30 32.70
CA VAL A 408 27.18 10.23 33.75
C VAL A 408 27.36 11.28 34.86
N ARG A 409 28.48 12.01 34.89
CA ARG A 409 28.80 13.02 35.93
C ARG A 409 28.23 14.42 35.70
N LYS A 410 27.55 14.72 34.59
CA LYS A 410 26.98 16.05 34.36
C LYS A 410 25.57 16.18 34.98
N LYS A 411 25.41 17.12 35.90
CA LYS A 411 24.12 17.51 36.52
C LYS A 411 23.04 17.69 35.44
N ARG A 412 21.84 17.14 35.67
CA ARG A 412 20.64 17.41 34.85
C ARG A 412 20.43 18.92 34.74
N ARG A 413 20.47 19.44 33.51
CA ARG A 413 20.20 20.86 33.23
C ARG A 413 18.71 21.14 33.38
N ARG A 414 18.36 22.32 33.91
CA ARG A 414 16.98 22.82 33.94
C ARG A 414 16.64 23.38 32.55
N GLY A 415 16.10 22.53 31.68
CA GLY A 415 15.71 22.85 30.30
C GLY A 415 16.24 21.81 29.29
N GLN A 416 15.43 21.50 28.27
CA GLN A 416 15.75 20.52 27.23
C GLN A 416 16.26 21.19 25.96
N THR A 417 17.28 20.58 25.36
CA THR A 417 17.75 20.87 24.01
C THR A 417 17.62 19.60 23.19
N ILE A 418 16.78 19.64 22.17
CA ILE A 418 16.40 18.45 21.41
C ILE A 418 17.17 18.43 20.09
N VAL A 419 17.70 17.27 19.72
CA VAL A 419 18.23 17.01 18.37
C VAL A 419 17.21 16.15 17.63
N LEU A 420 16.69 16.65 16.51
CA LEU A 420 15.67 15.99 15.71
C LEU A 420 16.21 15.73 14.29
N THR A 421 16.26 14.47 13.89
CA THR A 421 16.47 14.10 12.48
C THR A 421 15.12 13.90 11.80
N GLY A 422 15.00 14.27 10.53
CA GLY A 422 13.76 14.06 9.76
C GLY A 422 12.62 15.02 10.12
N SER A 423 12.95 16.24 10.57
CA SER A 423 11.97 17.28 10.93
C SER A 423 11.04 17.68 9.78
N ARG A 424 11.43 17.44 8.52
CA ARG A 424 10.61 17.70 7.31
C ARG A 424 9.67 16.56 6.93
N GLY A 425 9.81 15.38 7.54
CA GLY A 425 8.96 14.23 7.25
C GLY A 425 7.50 14.50 7.67
N SER A 426 6.58 13.66 7.20
CA SER A 426 5.14 13.88 7.49
C SER A 426 4.85 14.00 8.98
N LEU A 427 5.40 13.10 9.79
CA LEU A 427 5.33 13.16 11.26
C LEU A 427 6.30 14.19 11.87
N GLY A 428 7.46 14.39 11.23
CA GLY A 428 8.53 15.24 11.75
C GLY A 428 8.13 16.69 11.95
N SER A 429 7.32 17.26 11.05
CA SER A 429 6.86 18.64 11.16
C SER A 429 5.97 18.84 12.39
N TYR A 430 5.10 17.87 12.69
CA TYR A 430 4.25 17.89 13.89
C TYR A 430 5.06 17.69 15.17
N ILE A 431 6.07 16.81 15.15
CA ILE A 431 7.00 16.63 16.28
C ILE A 431 7.73 17.94 16.60
N LEU A 432 8.25 18.63 15.59
CA LEU A 432 8.92 19.92 15.77
C LEU A 432 7.95 20.96 16.37
N ALA A 433 6.73 21.07 15.84
CA ALA A 433 5.72 21.99 16.35
C ALA A 433 5.37 21.69 17.82
N ALA A 434 5.19 20.41 18.17
CA ALA A 434 4.91 19.98 19.53
C ALA A 434 6.06 20.32 20.50
N PHE A 435 7.31 20.23 20.06
CA PHE A 435 8.45 20.64 20.89
C PHE A 435 8.54 22.15 21.07
N LEU A 436 8.20 22.95 20.05
CA LEU A 436 8.20 24.40 20.16
C LEU A 436 7.06 24.91 21.06
N ALA A 437 5.95 24.19 21.15
CA ALA A 437 4.84 24.50 22.06
C ALA A 437 5.18 24.26 23.56
N ARG A 438 6.33 23.64 23.87
CA ARG A 438 6.71 23.31 25.24
C ARG A 438 7.67 24.32 25.85
N ASP A 439 7.35 24.82 27.03
CA ASP A 439 8.21 25.77 27.78
C ASP A 439 9.50 25.15 28.32
N ASP A 440 9.51 23.84 28.53
CA ASP A 440 10.69 23.11 29.01
C ASP A 440 11.73 22.87 27.90
N VAL A 441 11.33 23.00 26.63
CA VAL A 441 12.23 22.90 25.48
C VAL A 441 12.78 24.27 25.13
N LYS A 442 14.07 24.47 25.33
CA LYS A 442 14.73 25.76 25.08
C LYS A 442 15.26 25.89 23.66
N LYS A 443 15.62 24.78 23.03
CA LYS A 443 16.19 24.77 21.68
C LYS A 443 15.97 23.44 20.97
N VAL A 444 15.77 23.48 19.65
CA VAL A 444 15.71 22.30 18.79
C VAL A 444 16.74 22.42 17.66
N TYR A 445 17.63 21.43 17.56
CA TYR A 445 18.53 21.23 16.44
C TYR A 445 17.89 20.30 15.41
N CYS A 446 17.56 20.82 14.24
CA CYS A 446 17.02 20.05 13.12
C CYS A 446 18.17 19.63 12.20
N LEU A 447 18.51 18.35 12.20
CA LEU A 447 19.55 17.79 11.34
C LEU A 447 18.94 17.37 10.00
N SER A 448 19.47 17.90 8.91
CA SER A 448 18.95 17.71 7.56
C SER A 448 20.07 17.51 6.55
N ARG A 449 19.80 16.77 5.48
CA ARG A 449 20.72 16.68 4.32
C ARG A 449 20.61 17.88 3.38
N SER A 450 19.51 18.63 3.46
CA SER A 450 19.22 19.76 2.56
C SER A 450 19.98 21.02 3.00
N PRO A 451 20.66 21.73 2.09
CA PRO A 451 21.25 23.04 2.37
C PRO A 451 20.19 24.14 2.58
N SER A 452 18.96 23.93 2.10
CA SER A 452 17.82 24.85 2.25
C SER A 452 16.86 24.45 3.38
N ALA A 453 17.31 23.64 4.33
CA ALA A 453 16.47 22.99 5.34
C ALA A 453 15.52 23.95 6.09
N GLN A 454 15.96 25.17 6.41
CA GLN A 454 15.14 26.18 7.07
C GLN A 454 13.97 26.65 6.18
N ALA A 455 14.27 27.08 4.95
CA ALA A 455 13.24 27.55 4.01
C ALA A 455 12.24 26.43 3.71
N ASP A 456 12.75 25.22 3.47
CA ASP A 456 11.93 24.04 3.21
C ASP A 456 11.00 23.70 4.40
N GLN A 457 11.48 23.87 5.63
CA GLN A 457 10.69 23.61 6.85
C GLN A 457 9.59 24.65 7.05
N ILE A 458 9.87 25.93 6.78
CA ILE A 458 8.87 27.02 6.85
C ILE A 458 7.72 26.73 5.88
N THR A 459 8.04 26.40 4.61
CA THR A 459 7.03 26.03 3.61
C THR A 459 6.23 24.80 4.05
N SER A 460 6.89 23.79 4.66
CA SER A 460 6.23 22.60 5.19
C SER A 460 5.24 22.92 6.32
N PHE A 461 5.57 23.85 7.21
CA PHE A 461 4.69 24.28 8.30
C PHE A 461 3.46 25.02 7.77
N GLN A 462 3.65 25.94 6.82
CA GLN A 462 2.56 26.68 6.19
C GLN A 462 1.58 25.75 5.46
N ALA A 463 2.10 24.83 4.64
CA ALA A 463 1.27 23.87 3.91
C ALA A 463 0.46 22.92 4.83
N ARG A 464 0.88 22.76 6.09
CA ARG A 464 0.24 21.88 7.08
C ARG A 464 -0.60 22.62 8.11
N GLY A 465 -0.78 23.94 7.98
CA GLY A 465 -1.53 24.76 8.93
C GLY A 465 -0.91 24.81 10.34
N LEU A 466 0.40 24.62 10.46
CA LEU A 466 1.11 24.66 11.74
C LEU A 466 1.43 26.12 12.17
N PRO A 467 1.64 26.37 13.48
CA PRO A 467 2.00 27.70 13.98
C PRO A 467 3.22 28.28 13.26
N ASP A 468 3.22 29.60 13.06
CA ASP A 468 4.27 30.27 12.28
C ASP A 468 5.67 30.03 12.88
N LEU A 469 6.47 29.24 12.15
CA LEU A 469 7.83 28.89 12.52
C LEU A 469 8.76 30.12 12.48
N GLN A 470 8.43 31.14 11.69
CA GLN A 470 9.28 32.32 11.56
C GLN A 470 9.40 33.08 12.88
N SER A 471 8.34 33.05 13.70
CA SER A 471 8.32 33.60 15.06
C SER A 471 9.14 32.82 16.10
N GLN A 472 9.64 31.61 15.76
CA GLN A 472 10.31 30.67 16.66
C GLN A 472 11.74 30.31 16.20
N LEU A 473 12.30 31.01 15.22
CA LEU A 473 13.63 30.73 14.67
C LEU A 473 14.77 30.98 15.67
N ASP A 474 14.52 31.73 16.74
CA ASP A 474 15.44 31.88 17.87
C ASP A 474 15.62 30.57 18.67
N ARG A 475 14.62 29.68 18.62
CA ARG A 475 14.59 28.39 19.31
C ARG A 475 14.89 27.20 18.39
N VAL A 476 15.05 27.41 17.09
CA VAL A 476 15.32 26.34 16.12
C VAL A 476 16.60 26.61 15.33
N VAL A 477 17.49 25.63 15.29
CA VAL A 477 18.73 25.70 14.50
C VAL A 477 18.72 24.57 13.49
N PHE A 478 18.87 24.90 12.21
CA PHE A 478 19.00 23.93 11.14
C PHE A 478 20.47 23.68 10.85
N LEU A 479 20.89 22.42 10.91
CA LEU A 479 22.25 22.01 10.59
C LEU A 479 22.24 21.06 9.40
N GLN A 480 23.07 21.36 8.41
CA GLN A 480 23.30 20.45 7.30
C GLN A 480 24.25 19.34 7.77
N THR A 481 23.79 18.10 7.70
CA THR A 481 24.52 16.93 8.21
C THR A 481 24.53 15.79 7.22
N ASP A 482 25.63 15.04 7.24
CA ASP A 482 25.71 13.69 6.69
C ASP A 482 25.99 12.70 7.84
N LEU A 483 24.99 11.88 8.18
CA LEU A 483 25.09 10.91 9.28
C LEU A 483 26.13 9.82 9.00
N ALA A 484 26.52 9.61 7.74
CA ALA A 484 27.57 8.66 7.36
C ALA A 484 28.99 9.21 7.61
N GLN A 485 29.15 10.52 7.78
CA GLN A 485 30.45 11.16 7.98
C GLN A 485 30.82 11.26 9.47
N PRO A 486 32.13 11.22 9.80
CA PRO A 486 32.60 11.58 11.14
C PRO A 486 32.03 12.94 11.58
N LYS A 487 31.66 13.05 12.86
CA LYS A 487 31.08 14.28 13.43
C LYS A 487 29.84 14.79 12.67
N LEU A 488 29.13 13.89 12.00
CA LEU A 488 27.91 14.17 11.22
C LEU A 488 28.15 15.11 10.03
N GLY A 489 29.40 15.25 9.57
CA GLY A 489 29.79 16.23 8.54
C GLY A 489 29.75 17.69 9.01
N LEU A 490 29.59 17.93 10.32
CA LEU A 490 29.56 19.27 10.90
C LEU A 490 30.97 19.83 11.12
N SER A 491 31.06 21.15 11.24
CA SER A 491 32.29 21.78 11.75
C SER A 491 32.57 21.36 13.19
N GLU A 492 33.83 21.46 13.62
CA GLU A 492 34.23 21.17 15.00
C GLU A 492 33.43 21.99 16.02
N GLU A 493 33.15 23.24 15.71
CA GLU A 493 32.41 24.15 16.57
C GLU A 493 30.94 23.72 16.72
N GLU A 494 30.26 23.44 15.60
CA GLU A 494 28.86 22.98 15.61
C GLU A 494 28.72 21.64 16.33
N TYR A 495 29.64 20.70 16.08
CA TYR A 495 29.63 19.40 16.73
C TYR A 495 29.92 19.51 18.24
N ALA A 496 30.89 20.34 18.64
CA ALA A 496 31.17 20.59 20.05
C ALA A 496 29.98 21.24 20.78
N LYS A 497 29.30 22.17 20.11
CA LYS A 497 28.09 22.82 20.62
C LYS A 497 26.94 21.81 20.77
N LEU A 498 26.68 21.02 19.73
CA LEU A 498 25.64 19.98 19.73
C LEU A 498 25.86 18.97 20.85
N THR A 499 27.08 18.44 20.98
CA THR A 499 27.44 17.45 22.02
C THR A 499 27.43 18.03 23.44
N THR A 500 27.60 19.34 23.58
CA THR A 500 27.56 20.03 24.87
C THR A 500 26.14 20.43 25.29
N GLU A 501 25.29 20.81 24.34
CA GLU A 501 23.96 21.37 24.60
C GLU A 501 22.86 20.31 24.61
N ALA A 502 22.94 19.29 23.75
CA ALA A 502 21.89 18.30 23.56
C ALA A 502 21.56 17.53 24.84
N THR A 503 20.27 17.43 25.14
CA THR A 503 19.73 16.64 26.26
C THR A 503 18.98 15.41 25.77
N THR A 504 18.37 15.52 24.59
CA THR A 504 17.48 14.49 24.03
C THR A 504 17.75 14.37 22.53
N ILE A 505 17.83 13.14 22.02
CA ILE A 505 17.99 12.87 20.59
C ILE A 505 16.77 12.08 20.12
N ILE A 506 16.07 12.61 19.12
CA ILE A 506 14.93 11.97 18.46
C ILE A 506 15.35 11.65 17.02
N HIS A 507 15.54 10.36 16.75
CA HIS A 507 15.82 9.89 15.41
C HIS A 507 14.51 9.55 14.68
N ASN A 508 14.01 10.50 13.89
CA ASN A 508 12.77 10.35 13.11
C ASN A 508 13.04 10.43 11.58
N ALA A 509 14.27 10.09 11.17
CA ALA A 509 14.62 10.00 9.76
C ALA A 509 14.54 8.53 9.32
N VAL A 510 13.92 8.28 8.17
CA VAL A 510 13.97 6.98 7.50
C VAL A 510 14.92 7.12 6.31
N SER A 511 15.79 6.13 6.10
CA SER A 511 16.58 6.04 4.88
C SER A 511 15.66 5.61 3.74
N SER A 512 14.91 6.55 3.16
CA SER A 512 14.27 6.32 1.87
C SER A 512 15.28 6.61 0.77
N THR A 513 15.85 5.56 0.16
CA THR A 513 16.42 5.64 -1.18
C THR A 513 15.27 5.71 -2.17
N SER A 514 14.60 6.85 -2.20
CA SER A 514 13.57 7.18 -3.17
C SER A 514 14.06 8.43 -3.92
N SER A 515 14.96 8.23 -4.88
CA SER A 515 15.09 9.15 -6.01
C SER A 515 13.88 8.92 -6.91
N GLY A 516 13.18 10.01 -7.24
CA GLY A 516 11.90 10.00 -7.97
C GLY A 516 11.99 9.57 -9.43
#